data_AF-A4I517-F1
#
_entry.id   AF-A4I517-F1
#
_cell.length_a   1.000
_cell.length_b   1.000
_cell.length_c   1.000
_cell.angle_alpha   90.00
_cell.angle_beta   90.00
_cell.angle_gamma   90.00
#
_symmetry.space_group_name_H-M   'P 1'
#
loop_
_entity.id
_entity.type
_entity.pdbx_description
1 polymer ?
#
loop_
_entity_poly.entity_id
_entity_poly.type
_entity_poly.pdbx_seq_one_letter_code
_entity_poly.pdbx_strand_id
1 'polypeptide(L)'
;MSFDSSRGYRSTFGYRTDTPYQQPIAHRQGYTETQLTMRQHGAVIVGCSTACAFLTVPIEKLDRFYFLSDVPGESSRIYMSDKRAQFFRVVFHTRWWRGRSFGWLAAHYGFLLSTFAVLRHGLETAPWDNCRRGFAAGAMTGVLYATATHPYDVLRATAEAPTGPRRFSGAADVLMTALRERPQVLLGVYRGFTVALLGRSLQFALQFGLYNWLRYDGVYRHFMVLFLYCHLATFLGMAAQYPVQSLRQQLHIINSTTCGRPQNYRSLFLDLRRRHGITKLYDGFFRGKPILSAVPMALLIAAYDVSTRHYTEYLHPEATAKPTHTQSLTSVAAPAYLTHPPPYEFARKAP
;
A
#
# COMPACT_ATOMS: atom_id res chain seq x y z
N MET A 1 -44.40 -16.18 -23.87
CA MET A 1 -43.97 -14.82 -23.44
C MET A 1 -42.45 -14.84 -23.32
N SER A 2 -41.73 -14.37 -24.33
CA SER A 2 -40.27 -14.26 -24.25
C SER A 2 -39.90 -13.05 -23.39
N PHE A 3 -39.16 -13.30 -22.31
CA PHE A 3 -38.60 -12.24 -21.48
C PHE A 3 -37.48 -11.55 -22.26
N ASP A 4 -37.78 -10.36 -22.78
CA ASP A 4 -36.79 -9.51 -23.43
C ASP A 4 -35.99 -8.77 -22.35
N SER A 5 -34.81 -9.30 -22.02
CA SER A 5 -33.92 -8.77 -20.97
C SER A 5 -33.35 -7.38 -21.29
N SER A 6 -33.58 -6.87 -22.50
CA SER A 6 -33.14 -5.54 -22.94
C SER A 6 -33.95 -4.39 -22.32
N ARG A 7 -35.09 -4.66 -21.67
CA ARG A 7 -35.89 -3.65 -20.94
C ARG A 7 -35.38 -3.31 -19.54
N GLY A 8 -34.13 -3.63 -19.22
CA GLY A 8 -33.45 -3.13 -18.03
C GLY A 8 -33.52 -1.60 -17.96
N TYR A 9 -33.89 -1.09 -16.78
CA TYR A 9 -34.05 0.33 -16.44
C TYR A 9 -33.08 1.26 -17.20
N ARG A 10 -33.62 2.10 -18.10
CA ARG A 10 -32.88 3.25 -18.63
C ARG A 10 -32.85 4.32 -17.55
N SER A 11 -31.69 4.61 -16.98
CA SER A 11 -31.54 5.79 -16.13
C SER A 11 -31.80 7.05 -16.97
N THR A 12 -32.77 7.85 -16.54
CA THR A 12 -33.24 9.07 -17.22
C THR A 12 -32.27 10.25 -17.12
N PHE A 13 -31.12 10.09 -16.45
CA PHE A 13 -30.07 11.11 -16.37
C PHE A 13 -29.17 11.04 -17.61
N GLY A 14 -29.72 11.49 -18.75
CA GLY A 14 -28.96 11.70 -19.97
C GLY A 14 -28.14 12.98 -19.90
N TYR A 15 -27.00 12.96 -19.21
CA TYR A 15 -25.96 13.98 -19.40
C TYR A 15 -25.30 13.72 -20.77
N ARG A 16 -25.92 14.22 -21.85
CA ARG A 16 -25.35 14.21 -23.20
C ARG A 16 -24.43 15.42 -23.31
N THR A 17 -23.13 15.20 -23.23
CA THR A 17 -22.19 16.18 -23.77
C THR A 17 -22.21 16.08 -25.29
N ASP A 18 -22.35 17.19 -25.99
CA ASP A 18 -22.19 17.30 -27.46
C ASP A 18 -20.71 17.12 -27.90
N THR A 19 -19.95 16.31 -27.16
CA THR A 19 -18.67 15.82 -27.64
C THR A 19 -18.97 14.90 -28.83
N PRO A 20 -18.37 15.15 -30.02
CA PRO A 20 -18.53 14.25 -31.15
C PRO A 20 -18.25 12.83 -30.66
N TYR A 21 -19.20 11.92 -30.90
CA TYR A 21 -19.10 10.54 -30.44
C TYR A 21 -17.86 9.92 -31.07
N GLN A 22 -16.74 9.93 -30.34
CA GLN A 22 -15.50 9.37 -30.81
C GLN A 22 -15.58 7.88 -30.53
N GLN A 23 -15.87 7.10 -31.58
CA GLN A 23 -15.86 5.65 -31.50
C GLN A 23 -14.51 5.20 -30.91
N PRO A 24 -14.53 4.27 -29.95
CA PRO A 24 -13.29 3.72 -29.40
C PRO A 24 -12.44 3.15 -30.53
N ILE A 25 -11.20 3.61 -30.63
CA ILE A 25 -10.26 3.28 -31.70
C ILE A 25 -9.97 1.77 -31.72
N ALA A 26 -10.19 1.08 -30.59
CA ALA A 26 -9.88 -0.31 -30.41
C ALA A 26 -10.63 -0.91 -29.18
N HIS A 27 -11.46 -1.95 -29.35
CA HIS A 27 -12.02 -2.75 -28.24
C HIS A 27 -11.17 -3.99 -27.94
N ARG A 28 -9.95 -3.84 -27.40
CA ARG A 28 -9.11 -5.00 -27.02
C ARG A 28 -9.63 -5.64 -25.73
N GLN A 29 -9.87 -6.96 -25.78
CA GLN A 29 -9.96 -7.76 -24.57
C GLN A 29 -8.65 -7.60 -23.79
N GLY A 30 -8.76 -7.36 -22.49
CA GLY A 30 -7.61 -7.22 -21.64
C GLY A 30 -7.37 -5.82 -21.10
N TYR A 31 -6.11 -5.66 -20.70
CA TYR A 31 -5.60 -4.56 -19.91
C TYR A 31 -4.82 -3.59 -20.81
N THR A 32 -4.93 -2.27 -20.61
CA THR A 32 -4.03 -1.30 -21.26
C THR A 32 -2.64 -1.48 -20.66
N GLU A 33 -1.82 -2.32 -21.29
CA GLU A 33 -0.45 -2.56 -20.84
C GLU A 33 0.34 -1.26 -20.86
N THR A 34 1.09 -1.00 -19.78
CA THR A 34 1.82 0.24 -19.61
C THR A 34 3.03 0.26 -20.56
N GLN A 35 2.91 0.99 -21.66
CA GLN A 35 3.99 1.19 -22.64
C GLN A 35 4.67 2.54 -22.38
N LEU A 36 5.30 2.67 -21.22
CA LEU A 36 5.95 3.91 -20.79
C LEU A 36 7.47 3.75 -20.86
N THR A 37 8.15 4.77 -21.38
CA THR A 37 9.61 4.85 -21.25
C THR A 37 10.01 4.98 -19.78
N MET A 38 11.22 4.54 -19.41
CA MET A 38 11.70 4.62 -18.01
C MET A 38 11.59 6.04 -17.41
N ARG A 39 11.83 7.08 -18.22
CA ARG A 39 11.70 8.49 -17.79
C ARG A 39 10.26 8.89 -17.51
N GLN A 40 9.35 8.53 -18.42
CA GLN A 40 7.91 8.77 -18.27
C GLN A 40 7.34 8.02 -17.08
N HIS A 41 7.74 6.76 -16.90
CA HIS A 41 7.34 5.94 -15.78
C HIS A 41 7.84 6.52 -14.45
N GLY A 42 9.10 6.95 -14.41
CA GLY A 42 9.68 7.65 -13.27
C GLY A 42 8.93 8.94 -12.91
N ALA A 43 8.52 9.74 -13.90
CA ALA A 43 7.74 10.94 -13.69
C ALA A 43 6.37 10.65 -13.04
N VAL A 44 5.67 9.61 -13.52
CA VAL A 44 4.40 9.16 -12.92
C VAL A 44 4.61 8.68 -11.49
N ILE A 45 5.66 7.89 -11.23
CA ILE A 45 5.98 7.40 -9.88
C ILE A 45 6.24 8.57 -8.92
N VAL A 46 7.04 9.56 -9.33
CA VAL A 46 7.30 10.76 -8.50
C VAL A 46 6.02 11.55 -8.27
N GLY A 47 5.19 11.76 -9.29
CA GLY A 47 3.92 12.46 -9.19
C GLY A 47 2.92 11.77 -8.24
N CYS A 48 2.72 10.45 -8.40
CA CYS A 48 1.84 9.67 -7.52
C CYS A 48 2.37 9.63 -6.08
N SER A 49 3.69 9.52 -5.90
CA SER A 49 4.31 9.45 -4.58
C SER A 49 4.21 10.78 -3.82
N THR A 50 4.39 11.92 -4.50
CA THR A 50 4.23 13.25 -3.89
C THR A 50 2.76 13.55 -3.60
N ALA A 51 1.85 13.25 -4.53
CA ALA A 51 0.41 13.42 -4.31
C ALA A 51 -0.09 12.55 -3.15
N CYS A 52 0.32 11.28 -3.10
CA CYS A 52 -0.03 10.38 -1.99
C CYS A 52 0.58 10.85 -0.68
N ALA A 53 1.85 11.28 -0.66
CA ALA A 53 2.47 11.85 0.55
C ALA A 53 1.71 13.08 1.05
N PHE A 54 1.19 13.92 0.16
CA PHE A 54 0.40 15.09 0.53
C PHE A 54 -0.95 14.72 1.15
N LEU A 55 -1.63 13.70 0.60
CA LEU A 55 -2.91 13.23 1.14
C LEU A 55 -2.76 12.46 2.46
N THR A 56 -1.66 11.73 2.63
CA THR A 56 -1.48 10.81 3.75
C THR A 56 -1.14 11.51 5.07
N VAL A 57 -0.42 12.63 5.03
CA VAL A 57 -0.11 13.44 6.21
C VAL A 57 -1.37 13.91 6.97
N PRO A 58 -2.37 14.55 6.33
CA PRO A 58 -3.60 14.94 7.02
C PRO A 58 -4.47 13.73 7.39
N ILE A 59 -4.51 12.65 6.58
CA ILE A 59 -5.25 11.42 6.89
C ILE A 59 -4.75 10.79 8.20
N GLU A 60 -3.43 10.63 8.35
CA GLU A 60 -2.83 10.11 9.58
C GLU A 60 -3.09 11.02 10.80
N LYS A 61 -3.23 12.32 10.57
CA LYS A 61 -3.53 13.28 11.64
C LYS A 61 -4.99 13.25 12.06
N LEU A 62 -5.92 13.11 11.11
CA LEU A 62 -7.35 12.92 11.39
C LEU A 62 -7.60 11.67 12.24
N ASP A 63 -6.86 10.59 12.01
CA ASP A 63 -6.97 9.37 12.84
C ASP A 63 -6.61 9.63 14.32
N ARG A 64 -5.57 10.43 14.58
CA ARG A 64 -5.19 10.81 15.95
C ARG A 64 -6.24 11.69 16.63
N PHE A 65 -6.94 12.52 15.86
CA PHE A 65 -8.00 13.37 16.38
C PHE A 65 -9.24 12.62 16.81
N TYR A 66 -9.63 11.59 16.05
CA TYR A 66 -10.78 10.76 16.40
C TYR A 66 -10.65 10.16 17.81
N PHE A 67 -9.43 9.80 18.22
CA PHE A 67 -9.16 9.29 19.57
C PHE A 67 -9.39 10.35 20.67
N LEU A 68 -9.05 11.62 20.41
CA LEU A 68 -9.31 12.71 21.35
C LEU A 68 -10.81 12.97 21.56
N SER A 69 -11.64 12.69 20.54
CA SER A 69 -13.09 12.78 20.66
C SER A 69 -13.77 11.57 21.30
N ASP A 70 -13.11 10.41 21.32
CA ASP A 70 -13.68 9.14 21.78
C ASP A 70 -13.31 8.78 23.24
N VAL A 71 -12.66 9.68 23.99
CA VAL A 71 -12.35 9.44 25.40
C VAL A 71 -13.66 9.37 26.20
N PRO A 72 -14.00 8.21 26.79
CA PRO A 72 -15.22 8.07 27.59
C PRO A 72 -15.11 8.91 28.86
N GLY A 73 -16.15 9.70 29.15
CA GLY A 73 -16.28 10.48 30.39
C GLY A 73 -16.17 12.01 30.22
N GLU A 74 -15.31 12.52 29.33
CA GLU A 74 -15.28 13.97 29.06
C GLU A 74 -16.30 14.41 28.00
N SER A 75 -16.76 13.47 27.16
CA SER A 75 -17.78 13.79 26.17
C SER A 75 -19.11 14.20 26.81
N SER A 76 -19.46 13.79 28.03
CA SER A 76 -20.73 14.19 28.65
C SER A 76 -20.73 15.61 29.23
N ARG A 77 -19.56 16.19 29.53
CA ARG A 77 -19.46 17.47 30.23
C ARG A 77 -19.65 18.70 29.33
N ILE A 78 -19.43 18.55 28.02
CA ILE A 78 -19.49 19.66 27.06
C ILE A 78 -20.86 19.65 26.35
N TYR A 79 -21.60 20.77 26.40
CA TYR A 79 -22.84 20.94 25.64
C TYR A 79 -22.63 20.66 24.15
N MET A 80 -23.61 20.02 23.50
CA MET A 80 -23.54 19.61 22.09
C MET A 80 -23.20 20.77 21.13
N SER A 81 -23.68 21.98 21.40
CA SER A 81 -23.36 23.19 20.62
C SER A 81 -21.88 23.56 20.72
N ASP A 82 -21.33 23.55 21.94
CA ASP A 82 -19.92 23.87 22.19
C ASP A 82 -18.97 22.83 21.59
N LYS A 83 -19.35 21.56 21.55
CA LYS A 83 -18.54 20.51 20.90
C LYS A 83 -18.29 20.80 19.42
N ARG A 84 -19.30 21.25 18.68
CA ARG A 84 -19.15 21.56 17.25
C ARG A 84 -18.20 22.73 17.06
N ALA A 85 -18.39 23.81 17.82
CA ALA A 85 -17.53 24.99 17.77
C ALA A 85 -16.07 24.65 18.17
N GLN A 86 -15.88 23.88 19.24
CA GLN A 86 -14.57 23.41 19.67
C GLN A 86 -13.92 22.48 18.65
N PHE A 87 -14.68 21.54 18.07
CA PHE A 87 -14.19 20.66 17.00
C PHE A 87 -13.64 21.48 15.83
N PHE A 88 -14.42 22.42 15.30
CA PHE A 88 -13.97 23.28 14.21
C PHE A 88 -12.79 24.16 14.64
N ARG A 89 -12.79 24.73 15.84
CA ARG A 89 -11.66 25.51 16.36
C ARG A 89 -10.37 24.68 16.42
N VAL A 90 -10.47 23.43 16.86
CA VAL A 90 -9.34 22.50 16.92
C VAL A 90 -8.85 22.15 15.50
N VAL A 91 -9.76 21.81 14.59
CA VAL A 91 -9.48 21.50 13.18
C VAL A 91 -8.77 22.68 12.50
N PHE A 92 -9.31 23.90 12.63
CA PHE A 92 -8.73 25.11 12.02
C PHE A 92 -7.40 25.52 12.64
N HIS A 93 -7.25 25.38 13.95
CA HIS A 93 -6.01 25.76 14.64
C HIS A 93 -4.90 24.68 14.52
N THR A 94 -5.24 23.49 14.02
CA THR A 94 -4.22 22.46 13.84
C THR A 94 -3.33 22.67 12.62
N ARG A 95 -2.03 22.61 12.89
CA ARG A 95 -0.99 22.58 11.87
C ARG A 95 -0.93 21.21 11.18
N TRP A 96 -1.77 20.98 10.18
CA TRP A 96 -1.94 19.68 9.49
C TRP A 96 -0.63 19.05 9.01
N TRP A 97 0.33 19.89 8.62
CA TRP A 97 1.62 19.48 8.07
C TRP A 97 2.74 19.28 9.10
N ARG A 98 2.45 19.46 10.40
CA ARG A 98 3.43 19.18 11.46
C ARG A 98 3.41 17.69 11.79
N GLY A 99 4.53 17.00 11.55
CA GLY A 99 4.65 15.58 11.84
C GLY A 99 5.82 14.93 11.10
N ARG A 100 5.55 13.83 10.41
CA ARG A 100 6.53 13.14 9.57
C ARG A 100 6.94 14.06 8.42
N SER A 101 8.22 14.06 8.05
CA SER A 101 8.70 14.87 6.94
C SER A 101 8.07 14.39 5.62
N PHE A 102 7.41 15.33 4.93
CA PHE A 102 6.79 15.09 3.64
C PHE A 102 7.77 14.50 2.62
N GLY A 103 8.98 15.07 2.54
CA GLY A 103 10.02 14.59 1.61
C GLY A 103 10.45 13.15 1.87
N TRP A 104 10.55 12.73 3.14
CA TRP A 104 10.86 11.35 3.48
C TRP A 104 9.72 10.39 3.11
N LEU A 105 8.47 10.84 3.28
CA LEU A 105 7.30 10.04 2.93
C LEU A 105 7.18 9.86 1.41
N ALA A 106 7.39 10.93 0.64
CA ALA A 106 7.41 10.88 -0.82
C ALA A 106 8.55 9.99 -1.34
N ALA A 107 9.76 10.10 -0.76
CA ALA A 107 10.88 9.26 -1.12
C ALA A 107 10.61 7.77 -0.80
N HIS A 108 9.97 7.49 0.34
CA HIS A 108 9.59 6.15 0.75
C HIS A 108 8.60 5.51 -0.24
N TYR A 109 7.56 6.23 -0.65
CA TYR A 109 6.60 5.75 -1.65
C TYR A 109 7.23 5.60 -3.03
N GLY A 110 8.07 6.56 -3.44
CA GLY A 110 8.79 6.51 -4.71
C GLY A 110 9.74 5.32 -4.78
N PHE A 111 10.44 5.03 -3.69
CA PHE A 111 11.31 3.85 -3.58
C PHE A 111 10.51 2.55 -3.72
N LEU A 112 9.37 2.42 -3.05
CA LEU A 112 8.54 1.21 -3.13
C LEU A 112 8.01 0.96 -4.54
N LEU A 113 7.42 1.99 -5.17
CA LEU A 113 6.87 1.86 -6.52
C LEU A 113 7.96 1.63 -7.57
N SER A 114 9.08 2.35 -7.51
CA SER A 114 10.19 2.16 -8.45
C SER A 114 10.81 0.77 -8.33
N THR A 115 11.04 0.29 -7.10
CA THR A 115 11.58 -1.04 -6.86
C THR A 115 10.64 -2.12 -7.39
N PHE A 116 9.34 -2.01 -7.10
CA PHE A 116 8.35 -2.95 -7.63
C PHE A 116 8.27 -2.91 -9.16
N ALA A 117 8.26 -1.73 -9.78
CA ALA A 117 8.20 -1.57 -11.22
C ALA A 117 9.41 -2.20 -11.93
N VAL A 118 10.63 -1.89 -11.45
CA VAL A 118 11.87 -2.45 -12.00
C VAL A 118 11.92 -3.97 -11.84
N LEU A 119 11.59 -4.49 -10.67
CA LEU A 119 11.57 -5.93 -10.42
C LEU A 119 10.51 -6.65 -11.25
N ARG A 120 9.33 -6.05 -11.42
CA ARG A 120 8.24 -6.63 -12.20
C ARG A 120 8.59 -6.70 -13.69
N HIS A 121 9.25 -5.68 -14.21
CA HIS A 121 9.75 -5.66 -15.60
C HIS A 121 10.88 -6.67 -15.78
N GLY A 122 11.83 -6.78 -14.84
CA GLY A 122 12.87 -7.81 -14.88
C GLY A 122 12.33 -9.24 -14.85
N LEU A 123 11.21 -9.48 -14.17
CA LEU A 123 10.52 -10.78 -14.10
C LEU A 123 9.55 -11.04 -15.25
N GLU A 124 9.45 -10.14 -16.22
CA GLU A 124 8.59 -10.32 -17.39
C GLU A 124 9.10 -11.42 -18.34
N THR A 125 10.43 -11.58 -18.41
CA THR A 125 11.10 -12.62 -19.19
C THR A 125 10.92 -14.02 -18.60
N ALA A 126 10.59 -14.14 -17.31
CA ALA A 126 10.43 -15.42 -16.64
C ALA A 126 9.12 -16.12 -17.06
N PRO A 127 9.10 -17.44 -17.36
CA PRO A 127 7.92 -18.18 -17.79
C PRO A 127 6.99 -18.52 -16.61
N TRP A 128 6.54 -17.50 -15.89
CA TRP A 128 5.68 -17.62 -14.71
C TRP A 128 4.32 -16.97 -14.96
N ASP A 129 3.30 -17.51 -14.31
CA ASP A 129 1.96 -16.91 -14.33
C ASP A 129 2.00 -15.49 -13.72
N ASN A 130 1.06 -14.64 -14.13
CA ASN A 130 0.93 -13.28 -13.63
C ASN A 130 0.87 -13.22 -12.10
N CYS A 131 0.13 -14.13 -11.47
CA CYS A 131 0.10 -14.24 -10.01
C CYS A 131 1.51 -14.43 -9.42
N ARG A 132 2.23 -15.48 -9.83
CA ARG A 132 3.57 -15.80 -9.31
C ARG A 132 4.57 -14.66 -9.54
N ARG A 133 4.57 -14.04 -10.73
CA ARG A 133 5.42 -12.86 -11.03
C ARG A 133 5.14 -11.71 -10.07
N GLY A 134 3.87 -11.42 -9.80
CA GLY A 134 3.45 -10.37 -8.86
C GLY A 134 3.92 -10.62 -7.43
N PHE A 135 3.70 -11.83 -6.93
CA PHE A 135 4.12 -12.23 -5.58
C PHE A 135 5.65 -12.23 -5.44
N ALA A 136 6.38 -12.71 -6.46
CA ALA A 136 7.84 -12.69 -6.47
C ALA A 136 8.40 -11.26 -6.49
N ALA A 137 7.89 -10.40 -7.38
CA ALA A 137 8.27 -8.99 -7.43
C ALA A 137 7.98 -8.27 -6.10
N GLY A 138 6.82 -8.53 -5.50
CA GLY A 138 6.45 -7.99 -4.20
C GLY A 138 7.36 -8.46 -3.06
N ALA A 139 7.70 -9.76 -3.03
CA ALA A 139 8.61 -10.32 -2.03
C ALA A 139 10.01 -9.70 -2.14
N MET A 140 10.55 -9.61 -3.36
CA MET A 140 11.84 -8.97 -3.65
C MET A 140 11.83 -7.48 -3.32
N THR A 141 10.72 -6.78 -3.56
CA THR A 141 10.54 -5.39 -3.15
C THR A 141 10.62 -5.26 -1.63
N GLY A 142 9.99 -6.18 -0.89
CA GLY A 142 10.07 -6.20 0.57
C GLY A 142 11.46 -6.52 1.10
N VAL A 143 12.22 -7.34 0.38
CA VAL A 143 13.63 -7.62 0.69
C VAL A 143 14.48 -6.36 0.54
N LEU A 144 14.43 -5.72 -0.63
CA LEU A 144 15.18 -4.49 -0.90
C LEU A 144 14.76 -3.36 0.04
N TYR A 145 13.47 -3.24 0.30
CA TYR A 145 12.93 -2.30 1.27
C TYR A 145 13.51 -2.52 2.67
N ALA A 146 13.47 -3.75 3.17
CA ALA A 146 14.06 -4.07 4.47
C ALA A 146 15.56 -3.78 4.50
N THR A 147 16.32 -4.12 3.45
CA THR A 147 17.77 -3.84 3.41
C THR A 147 18.06 -2.34 3.52
N ALA A 148 17.29 -1.50 2.83
CA ALA A 148 17.49 -0.06 2.80
C ALA A 148 17.03 0.63 4.09
N THR A 149 15.90 0.22 4.66
CA THR A 149 15.30 0.92 5.81
C THR A 149 15.68 0.33 7.17
N HIS A 150 16.16 -0.91 7.24
CA HIS A 150 16.55 -1.52 8.50
C HIS A 150 17.55 -0.69 9.33
N PRO A 151 18.64 -0.13 8.75
CA PRO A 151 19.57 0.65 9.54
C PRO A 151 18.93 1.89 10.15
N TYR A 152 18.10 2.59 9.37
CA TYR A 152 17.34 3.74 9.85
C TYR A 152 16.37 3.35 10.98
N ASP A 153 15.65 2.23 10.84
CA ASP A 153 14.71 1.75 11.85
C ASP A 153 15.40 1.44 13.19
N VAL A 154 16.63 0.90 13.16
CA VAL A 154 17.41 0.59 14.38
C VAL A 154 17.95 1.86 15.04
N LEU A 155 18.47 2.80 14.24
CA LEU A 155 18.92 4.10 14.75
C LEU A 155 17.77 4.91 15.36
N ARG A 156 16.59 4.82 14.75
CA ARG A 156 15.39 5.45 15.30
C ARG A 156 14.93 4.78 16.60
N ALA A 157 14.89 3.44 16.64
CA ALA A 157 14.48 2.72 17.84
C ALA A 157 15.43 2.95 19.02
N THR A 158 16.73 3.13 18.76
CA THR A 158 17.73 3.48 19.78
C THR A 158 17.60 4.93 20.25
N ALA A 159 17.27 5.87 19.36
CA ALA A 159 16.96 7.25 19.73
C ALA A 159 15.67 7.38 20.57
N GLU A 160 14.68 6.53 20.29
CA GLU A 160 13.37 6.51 20.97
C GLU A 160 13.34 5.55 22.18
N ALA A 161 14.47 4.92 22.53
CA ALA A 161 14.54 3.95 23.62
C ALA A 161 14.17 4.61 24.97
N PRO A 162 13.33 3.96 25.80
CA PRO A 162 12.82 4.53 27.05
C PRO A 162 13.84 4.56 28.20
N THR A 163 15.13 4.27 27.94
CA THR A 163 16.17 4.15 28.97
C THR A 163 16.64 5.51 29.50
N GLY A 164 15.82 6.12 30.36
CA GLY A 164 16.15 7.34 31.10
C GLY A 164 15.89 8.64 30.34
N PRO A 165 16.53 9.76 30.73
CA PRO A 165 16.35 11.03 30.04
C PRO A 165 16.74 10.87 28.56
N ARG A 166 15.97 11.51 27.67
CA ARG A 166 16.16 11.41 26.22
C ARG A 166 17.59 11.81 25.84
N ARG A 167 18.47 10.81 25.66
CA ARG A 167 19.91 11.01 25.43
C ARG A 167 20.20 11.54 24.03
N PHE A 168 19.32 11.26 23.08
CA PHE A 168 19.52 11.58 21.67
C PHE A 168 18.36 12.42 21.12
N SER A 169 18.70 13.42 20.32
CA SER A 169 17.70 14.29 19.67
C SER A 169 16.95 13.54 18.56
N GLY A 170 17.63 12.65 17.83
CA GLY A 170 17.05 11.80 16.78
C GLY A 170 18.01 10.74 16.21
N ALA A 171 17.58 10.06 15.15
CA ALA A 171 18.36 8.95 14.55
C ALA A 171 19.72 9.39 13.98
N ALA A 172 19.82 10.61 13.44
CA ALA A 172 21.07 11.15 12.91
C ALA A 172 22.11 11.43 14.02
N ASP A 173 21.64 11.85 15.19
CA ASP A 173 22.46 12.11 16.38
C ASP A 173 23.03 10.82 16.95
N VAL A 174 22.21 9.76 16.99
CA VAL A 174 22.68 8.40 17.34
C VAL A 174 23.76 7.94 16.37
N LEU A 175 23.55 8.14 15.06
CA LEU A 175 24.53 7.74 14.05
C LEU A 175 25.85 8.50 14.21
N MET A 176 25.78 9.82 14.40
CA MET A 176 26.94 10.68 14.58
C MET A 176 27.71 10.34 15.87
N THR A 177 27.00 10.05 16.95
CA THR A 177 27.60 9.60 18.22
C THR A 177 28.22 8.21 18.08
N ALA A 178 27.53 7.28 17.43
CA ALA A 178 28.05 5.93 17.17
C ALA A 178 29.33 5.94 16.31
N LEU A 179 29.38 6.80 15.29
CA LEU A 179 30.57 6.98 14.44
C LEU A 179 31.75 7.59 15.21
N ARG A 180 31.49 8.51 16.13
CA ARG A 180 32.53 9.18 16.93
C ARG A 180 33.08 8.31 18.05
N GLU A 181 32.21 7.65 18.79
CA GLU A 181 32.59 6.95 20.03
C GLU A 181 32.97 5.49 19.80
N ARG A 182 32.16 4.74 19.02
CA ARG A 182 32.31 3.29 18.87
C ARG A 182 31.83 2.82 17.49
N PRO A 183 32.64 2.95 16.43
CA PRO A 183 32.25 2.58 15.08
C PRO A 183 31.89 1.09 14.94
N GLN A 184 32.40 0.21 15.82
CA GLN A 184 32.06 -1.21 15.81
C GLN A 184 30.57 -1.47 16.09
N VAL A 185 29.87 -0.54 16.76
CA VAL A 185 28.43 -0.64 17.01
C VAL A 185 27.61 -0.59 15.72
N LEU A 186 28.15 0.02 14.65
CA LEU A 186 27.48 0.05 13.35
C LEU A 186 27.30 -1.35 12.73
N LEU A 187 28.20 -2.31 13.02
CA LEU A 187 28.02 -3.71 12.58
C LEU A 187 26.82 -4.36 13.27
N GLY A 188 26.47 -3.91 14.48
CA GLY A 188 25.30 -4.37 15.23
C GLY A 188 23.96 -3.89 14.67
N VAL A 189 23.96 -2.93 13.73
CA VAL A 189 22.73 -2.34 13.17
C VAL A 189 21.93 -3.35 12.35
N TYR A 190 22.57 -4.38 11.78
CA TYR A 190 21.88 -5.47 11.09
C TYR A 190 21.43 -6.61 12.02
N ARG A 191 21.55 -6.46 13.34
CA ARG A 191 21.08 -7.47 14.29
C ARG A 191 19.56 -7.58 14.24
N GLY A 192 19.06 -8.78 13.95
CA GLY A 192 17.63 -9.05 13.77
C GLY A 192 17.13 -8.75 12.36
N PHE A 193 18.02 -8.47 11.41
CA PHE A 193 17.68 -8.19 10.02
C PHE A 193 16.83 -9.29 9.39
N THR A 194 17.15 -10.57 9.59
CA THR A 194 16.40 -11.70 9.01
C THR A 194 14.91 -11.69 9.38
N VAL A 195 14.57 -11.27 10.60
CA VAL A 195 13.18 -11.21 11.06
C VAL A 195 12.47 -10.00 10.45
N ALA A 196 13.16 -8.85 10.38
CA ALA A 196 12.65 -7.67 9.69
C ALA A 196 12.42 -7.97 8.20
N LEU A 197 13.35 -8.68 7.57
CA LEU A 197 13.30 -9.13 6.18
C LEU A 197 12.07 -9.98 5.93
N LEU A 198 11.86 -11.03 6.74
CA LEU A 198 10.71 -11.94 6.60
C LEU A 198 9.38 -11.19 6.78
N GLY A 199 9.30 -10.27 7.74
CA GLY A 199 8.10 -9.48 7.96
C GLY A 199 7.76 -8.59 6.75
N ARG A 200 8.76 -7.88 6.21
CA ARG A 200 8.57 -6.98 5.06
C ARG A 200 8.34 -7.76 3.77
N SER A 201 9.02 -8.88 3.56
CA SER A 201 8.82 -9.71 2.36
C SER A 201 7.40 -10.26 2.32
N LEU A 202 6.87 -10.79 3.43
CA LEU A 202 5.47 -11.27 3.52
C LEU A 202 4.46 -10.13 3.30
N GLN A 203 4.71 -8.97 3.91
CA GLN A 203 3.88 -7.78 3.72
C GLN A 203 3.76 -7.46 2.22
N PHE A 204 4.89 -7.13 1.58
CA PHE A 204 4.89 -6.60 0.22
C PHE A 204 4.61 -7.67 -0.84
N ALA A 205 4.92 -8.95 -0.57
CA ALA A 205 4.51 -10.06 -1.43
C ALA A 205 3.00 -10.13 -1.58
N LEU A 206 2.24 -10.02 -0.48
CA LEU A 206 0.79 -10.02 -0.53
C LEU A 206 0.23 -8.72 -1.11
N GLN A 207 0.78 -7.57 -0.73
CA GLN A 207 0.30 -6.27 -1.22
C GLN A 207 0.41 -6.16 -2.73
N PHE A 208 1.63 -6.31 -3.26
CA PHE A 208 1.88 -6.19 -4.69
C PHE A 208 1.48 -7.44 -5.47
N GLY A 209 1.53 -8.63 -4.85
CA GLY A 209 1.11 -9.88 -5.47
C GLY A 209 -0.38 -9.93 -5.73
N LEU A 210 -1.22 -9.59 -4.73
CA LEU A 210 -2.66 -9.52 -4.91
C LEU A 210 -3.06 -8.37 -5.85
N TYR A 211 -2.40 -7.20 -5.75
CA TYR A 211 -2.59 -6.13 -6.72
C TYR A 211 -2.32 -6.62 -8.15
N ASN A 212 -1.16 -7.24 -8.41
CA ASN A 212 -0.81 -7.69 -9.75
C ASN A 212 -1.68 -8.87 -10.23
N TRP A 213 -2.24 -9.66 -9.32
CA TRP A 213 -3.19 -10.71 -9.65
C TRP A 213 -4.57 -10.16 -10.04
N LEU A 214 -5.06 -9.15 -9.32
CA LEU A 214 -6.40 -8.58 -9.48
C LEU A 214 -6.45 -7.41 -10.49
N ARG A 215 -5.31 -6.83 -10.89
CA ARG A 215 -5.28 -5.66 -11.78
C ARG A 215 -5.86 -5.91 -13.17
N TYR A 216 -5.93 -7.18 -13.60
CA TYR A 216 -6.37 -7.59 -14.95
C TYR A 216 -7.89 -7.57 -15.12
N ASP A 217 -8.66 -7.48 -14.04
CA ASP A 217 -10.12 -7.57 -14.06
C ASP A 217 -10.83 -6.45 -14.85
N GLY A 218 -10.30 -5.23 -14.87
CA GLY A 218 -11.14 -4.15 -15.40
C GLY A 218 -10.46 -2.83 -15.49
N VAL A 219 -9.90 -2.56 -16.66
CA VAL A 219 -9.49 -1.23 -17.12
C VAL A 219 -10.56 -0.16 -16.89
N TYR A 220 -11.84 -0.50 -16.66
CA TYR A 220 -12.90 0.49 -16.47
C TYR A 220 -13.86 0.25 -15.29
N ARG A 221 -13.48 -0.52 -14.26
CA ARG A 221 -14.20 -0.38 -12.98
C ARG A 221 -13.73 0.93 -12.34
N HIS A 222 -14.71 1.68 -11.83
CA HIS A 222 -14.51 2.97 -11.14
C HIS A 222 -13.32 2.90 -10.18
N PHE A 223 -12.52 3.98 -10.06
CA PHE A 223 -11.35 4.07 -9.18
C PHE A 223 -11.57 3.44 -7.78
N MET A 224 -12.79 3.56 -7.25
CA MET A 224 -13.18 2.98 -5.96
C MET A 224 -13.05 1.46 -5.89
N VAL A 225 -13.33 0.71 -6.97
CA VAL A 225 -13.18 -0.75 -6.97
C VAL A 225 -11.71 -1.15 -6.91
N LEU A 226 -10.87 -0.51 -7.74
CA LEU A 226 -9.43 -0.71 -7.72
C LEU A 226 -8.85 -0.35 -6.35
N PHE A 227 -9.30 0.76 -5.77
CA PHE A 227 -8.93 1.17 -4.43
C PHE A 227 -9.32 0.10 -3.40
N LEU A 228 -10.54 -0.45 -3.45
CA LEU A 228 -10.98 -1.52 -2.55
C LEU A 228 -10.14 -2.80 -2.69
N TYR A 229 -9.73 -3.17 -3.91
CA TYR A 229 -8.82 -4.29 -4.12
C TYR A 229 -7.43 -4.03 -3.54
N CYS A 230 -6.86 -2.84 -3.80
CA CYS A 230 -5.58 -2.45 -3.24
C CYS A 230 -5.63 -2.34 -1.72
N HIS A 231 -6.77 -1.91 -1.18
CA HIS A 231 -7.04 -1.83 0.26
C HIS A 231 -7.09 -3.20 0.91
N LEU A 232 -7.86 -4.14 0.33
CA LEU A 232 -7.91 -5.52 0.80
C LEU A 232 -6.53 -6.19 0.73
N ALA A 233 -5.78 -5.98 -0.37
CA ALA A 233 -4.42 -6.48 -0.52
C ALA A 233 -3.48 -5.90 0.56
N THR A 234 -3.58 -4.59 0.82
CA THR A 234 -2.83 -3.90 1.86
C THR A 234 -3.14 -4.44 3.24
N PHE A 235 -4.43 -4.62 3.56
CA PHE A 235 -4.91 -5.18 4.81
C PHE A 235 -4.41 -6.61 5.02
N LEU A 236 -4.51 -7.48 4.01
CA LEU A 236 -4.03 -8.87 4.10
C LEU A 236 -2.51 -8.92 4.27
N GLY A 237 -1.75 -8.06 3.60
CA GLY A 237 -0.30 -7.92 3.81
C GLY A 237 0.05 -7.49 5.24
N MET A 238 -0.71 -6.55 5.82
CA MET A 238 -0.55 -6.14 7.21
C MET A 238 -0.86 -7.28 8.18
N ALA A 239 -1.94 -8.03 7.94
CA ALA A 239 -2.31 -9.19 8.74
C ALA A 239 -1.21 -10.27 8.71
N ALA A 240 -0.68 -10.58 7.52
CA ALA A 240 0.37 -11.60 7.38
C ALA A 240 1.70 -11.22 8.04
N GLN A 241 2.07 -9.94 8.03
CA GLN A 241 3.28 -9.47 8.70
C GLN A 241 3.14 -9.41 10.22
N TYR A 242 1.91 -9.21 10.74
CA TYR A 242 1.68 -8.86 12.13
C TYR A 242 2.32 -9.83 13.14
N PRO A 243 2.25 -11.17 13.00
CA PRO A 243 2.88 -12.10 13.93
C PRO A 243 4.39 -11.88 14.07
N VAL A 244 5.07 -11.62 12.96
CA VAL A 244 6.52 -11.37 12.93
C VAL A 244 6.84 -10.06 13.66
N GLN A 245 6.02 -9.03 13.47
CA GLN A 245 6.17 -7.75 14.14
C GLN A 245 5.88 -7.86 15.65
N SER A 246 4.82 -8.55 16.03
CA SER A 246 4.42 -8.78 17.43
C SER A 246 5.52 -9.51 18.20
N LEU A 247 6.08 -10.58 17.63
CA LEU A 247 7.22 -11.31 18.23
C LEU A 247 8.44 -10.41 18.41
N ARG A 248 8.78 -9.58 17.40
CA ARG A 248 9.90 -8.64 17.47
C ARG A 248 9.72 -7.62 18.59
N GLN A 249 8.52 -7.06 18.73
CA GLN A 249 8.22 -6.07 19.77
C GLN A 249 8.27 -6.69 21.16
N GLN A 250 7.62 -7.83 21.36
CA GLN A 250 7.65 -8.54 22.65
C GLN A 250 9.07 -8.95 23.04
N LEU A 251 9.86 -9.43 22.07
CA LEU A 251 11.24 -9.81 22.32
C LEU A 251 12.10 -8.60 22.68
N HIS A 252 11.90 -7.46 22.03
CA HIS A 252 12.59 -6.23 22.37
C HIS A 252 12.28 -5.80 23.81
N ILE A 253 11.01 -5.85 24.21
CA ILE A 253 10.59 -5.51 25.58
C ILE A 253 11.22 -6.48 26.59
N ILE A 254 11.11 -7.79 26.37
CA ILE A 254 11.67 -8.82 27.28
C ILE A 254 13.19 -8.67 27.42
N ASN A 255 13.90 -8.43 26.31
CA ASN A 255 15.35 -8.28 26.34
C ASN A 255 15.79 -6.93 26.92
N SER A 256 14.93 -5.91 26.92
CA SER A 256 15.21 -4.63 27.56
C SER A 256 15.04 -4.69 29.08
N THR A 257 14.16 -5.58 29.57
CA THR A 257 13.90 -5.76 31.01
C THR A 257 14.73 -6.87 31.65
N THR A 258 15.12 -7.88 30.88
CA THR A 258 15.88 -9.03 31.40
C THR A 258 17.38 -8.74 31.41
N CYS A 259 17.96 -8.58 32.60
CA CYS A 259 19.41 -8.52 32.78
C CYS A 259 20.03 -9.92 32.54
N GLY A 260 20.78 -10.08 31.45
CA GLY A 260 21.76 -11.17 31.29
C GLY A 260 21.32 -12.43 30.55
N ARG A 261 20.02 -12.69 30.34
CA ARG A 261 19.55 -13.84 29.55
C ARG A 261 18.63 -13.43 28.40
N PRO A 262 19.18 -13.06 27.23
CA PRO A 262 18.36 -12.70 26.08
C PRO A 262 17.58 -13.93 25.60
N GLN A 263 16.28 -13.77 25.38
CA GLN A 263 15.47 -14.81 24.75
C GLN A 263 15.70 -14.84 23.23
N ASN A 264 15.45 -16.01 22.64
CA ASN A 264 15.44 -16.20 21.20
C ASN A 264 14.01 -16.13 20.65
N TYR A 265 13.85 -15.75 19.39
CA TYR A 265 12.54 -15.75 18.71
C TYR A 265 11.84 -17.11 18.78
N ARG A 266 12.60 -18.21 18.59
CA ARG A 266 12.07 -19.57 18.65
C ARG A 266 11.55 -19.94 20.04
N SER A 267 12.30 -19.63 21.09
CA SER A 267 11.88 -19.92 22.47
C SER A 267 10.64 -19.11 22.84
N LEU A 268 10.63 -17.81 22.49
CA LEU A 268 9.47 -16.95 22.74
C LEU A 268 8.22 -17.42 21.99
N PHE A 269 8.36 -17.76 20.70
CA PHE A 269 7.23 -18.25 19.90
C PHE A 269 6.67 -19.57 20.44
N LEU A 270 7.53 -20.53 20.79
CA LEU A 270 7.09 -21.81 21.35
C LEU A 270 6.42 -21.62 22.71
N ASP A 271 6.95 -20.73 23.55
CA ASP A 271 6.40 -20.41 24.86
C ASP A 271 5.02 -19.71 24.76
N LEU A 272 4.87 -18.76 23.83
CA LEU A 272 3.58 -18.12 23.54
C LEU A 272 2.55 -19.12 23.01
N ARG A 273 2.95 -19.98 22.06
CA ARG A 273 2.09 -21.02 21.49
C ARG A 273 1.62 -22.00 22.56
N ARG A 274 2.49 -22.42 23.49
CA ARG A 274 2.14 -23.34 24.58
C ARG A 274 1.19 -22.72 25.60
N ARG A 275 1.39 -21.46 25.99
CA ARG A 275 0.60 -20.81 27.05
C ARG A 275 -0.73 -20.21 26.59
N HIS A 276 -0.79 -19.66 25.38
CA HIS A 276 -1.96 -18.90 24.92
C HIS A 276 -2.42 -19.26 23.50
N GLY A 277 -1.71 -20.16 22.81
CA GLY A 277 -1.97 -20.46 21.40
C GLY A 277 -1.44 -19.40 20.44
N ILE A 278 -1.70 -19.61 19.14
CA ILE A 278 -1.21 -18.76 18.05
C ILE A 278 -2.00 -17.43 17.99
N THR A 279 -3.23 -17.39 18.52
CA THR A 279 -4.11 -16.22 18.55
C THR A 279 -3.49 -15.04 19.30
N LYS A 280 -2.67 -15.30 20.34
CA LYS A 280 -1.96 -14.24 21.07
C LYS A 280 -1.03 -13.41 20.19
N LEU A 281 -0.55 -13.95 19.07
CA LEU A 281 0.29 -13.18 18.13
C LEU A 281 -0.49 -12.06 17.44
N TYR A 282 -1.81 -12.21 17.32
CA TYR A 282 -2.73 -11.22 16.78
C TYR A 282 -3.37 -10.34 17.86
N ASP A 283 -2.96 -10.50 19.12
CA ASP A 283 -3.45 -9.62 20.19
C ASP A 283 -3.03 -8.17 19.88
N GLY A 284 -3.98 -7.26 19.98
CA GLY A 284 -3.81 -5.86 19.60
C GLY A 284 -3.82 -5.57 18.09
N PHE A 285 -4.02 -6.53 17.18
CA PHE A 285 -4.00 -6.26 15.74
C PHE A 285 -4.99 -5.17 15.34
N PHE A 286 -6.24 -5.28 15.81
CA PHE A 286 -7.27 -4.27 15.56
C PHE A 286 -7.07 -2.97 16.37
N ARG A 287 -6.27 -2.98 17.45
CA ARG A 287 -5.93 -1.74 18.18
C ARG A 287 -5.11 -0.78 17.31
N GLY A 288 -4.33 -1.32 16.37
CA GLY A 288 -3.60 -0.54 15.37
C GLY A 288 -4.43 -0.02 14.20
N LYS A 289 -5.76 -0.23 14.22
CA LYS A 289 -6.70 0.17 13.14
C LYS A 289 -6.19 -0.17 11.73
N PRO A 290 -5.91 -1.44 11.45
CA PRO A 290 -5.26 -1.87 10.22
C PRO A 290 -6.02 -1.42 8.97
N ILE A 291 -7.35 -1.40 9.03
CA ILE A 291 -8.25 -0.93 7.96
C ILE A 291 -7.95 0.53 7.59
N LEU A 292 -7.80 1.43 8.56
CA LEU A 292 -7.52 2.84 8.26
C LEU A 292 -6.05 3.04 7.84
N SER A 293 -5.12 2.33 8.49
CA SER A 293 -3.69 2.38 8.15
C SER A 293 -3.36 1.83 6.76
N ALA A 294 -4.27 1.04 6.16
CA ALA A 294 -4.12 0.50 4.82
C ALA A 294 -4.46 1.52 3.71
N VAL A 295 -5.18 2.60 4.03
CA VAL A 295 -5.64 3.61 3.05
C VAL A 295 -4.48 4.28 2.30
N PRO A 296 -3.39 4.76 2.95
CA PRO A 296 -2.24 5.36 2.27
C PRO A 296 -1.65 4.51 1.13
N MET A 297 -1.31 3.25 1.43
CA MET A 297 -0.70 2.37 0.44
C MET A 297 -1.69 1.95 -0.64
N ALA A 298 -2.97 1.77 -0.27
CA ALA A 298 -4.02 1.49 -1.24
C ALA A 298 -4.22 2.64 -2.23
N LEU A 299 -4.23 3.89 -1.74
CA LEU A 299 -4.27 5.09 -2.58
C LEU A 299 -3.03 5.18 -3.47
N LEU A 300 -1.85 4.89 -2.95
CA LEU A 300 -0.60 4.92 -3.73
C LEU A 300 -0.65 3.96 -4.92
N ILE A 301 -1.01 2.70 -4.68
CA ILE A 301 -1.04 1.66 -5.71
C ILE A 301 -2.15 1.95 -6.72
N ALA A 302 -3.35 2.30 -6.25
CA ALA A 302 -4.48 2.62 -7.12
C ALA A 302 -4.21 3.87 -7.98
N ALA A 303 -3.63 4.93 -7.38
CA ALA A 303 -3.27 6.14 -8.12
C ALA A 303 -2.16 5.86 -9.14
N TYR A 304 -1.13 5.12 -8.77
CA TYR A 304 -0.06 4.71 -9.70
C TYR A 304 -0.61 3.92 -10.89
N ASP A 305 -1.48 2.95 -10.64
CA ASP A 305 -2.08 2.10 -11.66
C ASP A 305 -2.99 2.92 -12.60
N VAL A 306 -3.83 3.80 -12.08
CA VAL A 306 -4.68 4.69 -12.89
C VAL A 306 -3.86 5.72 -13.67
N SER A 307 -2.87 6.35 -13.05
CA SER A 307 -2.04 7.37 -13.69
C SER A 307 -1.15 6.79 -14.79
N THR A 308 -0.58 5.60 -14.59
CA THR A 308 0.21 4.93 -15.64
C THR A 308 -0.66 4.53 -16.83
N ARG A 309 -1.91 4.08 -16.58
CA ARG A 309 -2.89 3.79 -17.64
C ARG A 309 -3.27 5.05 -18.42
N HIS A 310 -3.78 6.08 -17.75
CA HIS A 310 -4.22 7.31 -18.41
C HIS A 310 -3.08 7.99 -19.17
N TYR A 311 -1.86 7.93 -18.65
CA TYR A 311 -0.71 8.48 -19.36
C TYR A 311 -0.32 7.65 -20.58
N THR A 312 -0.48 6.32 -20.53
CA THR A 312 -0.31 5.46 -21.70
C THR A 312 -1.40 5.72 -22.75
N GLU A 313 -2.67 5.84 -22.34
CA GLU A 313 -3.80 6.16 -23.23
C GLU A 313 -3.65 7.54 -23.88
N TYR A 314 -3.08 8.50 -23.16
CA TYR A 314 -2.78 9.83 -23.69
C TYR A 314 -1.68 9.81 -24.78
N LEU A 315 -0.63 9.01 -24.59
CA LEU A 315 0.48 8.90 -25.54
C LEU A 315 0.14 8.00 -26.74
N HIS A 316 -0.57 6.90 -26.49
CA HIS A 316 -0.90 5.85 -27.44
C HIS A 316 -2.42 5.61 -27.44
N PRO A 317 -3.21 6.51 -28.05
CA PRO A 317 -4.66 6.36 -28.12
C PRO A 317 -5.09 5.04 -28.82
N GLU A 318 -4.26 4.51 -29.72
CA GLU A 318 -4.43 3.22 -30.39
C GLU A 318 -4.29 2.00 -29.47
N ALA A 319 -3.61 2.14 -28.33
CA ALA A 319 -3.42 1.07 -27.35
C ALA A 319 -4.59 0.93 -26.38
N THR A 320 -5.52 1.89 -26.37
CA THR A 320 -6.71 1.89 -25.50
C THR A 320 -7.49 0.59 -25.64
N ALA A 321 -7.66 -0.15 -24.55
CA ALA A 321 -8.28 -1.47 -24.52
C ALA A 321 -9.54 -1.44 -23.65
N LYS A 322 -10.73 -1.59 -24.24
CA LYS A 322 -11.99 -1.66 -23.49
C LYS A 322 -12.37 -3.10 -23.14
N PRO A 323 -12.65 -3.43 -21.86
CA PRO A 323 -12.98 -4.76 -21.40
C PRO A 323 -14.27 -5.25 -22.05
N THR A 324 -14.28 -6.53 -22.36
CA THR A 324 -15.51 -7.24 -22.74
C THR A 324 -16.20 -7.73 -21.47
N HIS A 325 -17.54 -7.78 -21.48
CA HIS A 325 -18.38 -8.09 -20.32
C HIS A 325 -18.14 -9.49 -19.69
N THR A 326 -17.30 -10.32 -20.31
CA THR A 326 -17.03 -11.72 -19.96
C THR A 326 -15.60 -11.99 -19.47
N GLN A 327 -14.77 -10.96 -19.24
CA GLN A 327 -13.38 -11.12 -18.79
C GLN A 327 -13.29 -11.56 -17.32
N SER A 328 -12.31 -12.41 -17.01
CA SER A 328 -12.07 -12.88 -15.64
C SER A 328 -11.26 -11.88 -14.80
N LEU A 329 -11.43 -11.89 -13.47
CA LEU A 329 -10.73 -10.93 -12.60
C LEU A 329 -9.20 -11.11 -12.60
N THR A 330 -8.75 -12.33 -12.88
CA THR A 330 -7.37 -12.79 -12.62
C THR A 330 -6.55 -12.98 -13.88
N SER A 331 -7.20 -12.98 -15.04
CA SER A 331 -6.59 -13.24 -16.33
C SER A 331 -7.29 -12.45 -17.44
N VAL A 332 -6.48 -12.01 -18.41
CA VAL A 332 -6.95 -11.42 -19.67
C VAL A 332 -7.63 -12.48 -20.56
N ALA A 333 -7.29 -13.75 -20.38
CA ALA A 333 -7.81 -14.82 -21.22
C ALA A 333 -9.35 -14.90 -21.14
N ALA A 334 -9.98 -15.11 -22.29
CA ALA A 334 -11.40 -15.42 -22.35
C ALA A 334 -11.69 -16.66 -21.48
N PRO A 335 -12.83 -16.71 -20.78
CA PRO A 335 -13.20 -17.89 -20.01
C PRO A 335 -13.34 -19.10 -20.93
N ALA A 336 -13.05 -20.30 -20.38
CA ALA A 336 -12.88 -21.53 -21.16
C ALA A 336 -14.08 -21.94 -22.05
N TYR A 337 -15.27 -21.39 -21.81
CA TYR A 337 -16.46 -21.64 -22.63
C TYR A 337 -16.49 -20.84 -23.95
N LEU A 338 -15.67 -19.79 -24.08
CA LEU A 338 -15.54 -18.98 -25.30
C LEU A 338 -14.42 -19.57 -26.17
N THR A 339 -14.79 -20.41 -27.14
CA THR A 339 -13.85 -21.04 -28.09
C THR A 339 -13.43 -20.11 -29.23
N HIS A 340 -14.35 -19.24 -29.66
CA HIS A 340 -14.12 -18.24 -30.70
C HIS A 340 -14.65 -16.87 -30.21
N PRO A 341 -13.81 -16.04 -29.56
CA PRO A 341 -14.20 -14.67 -29.30
C PRO A 341 -14.52 -13.97 -30.63
N PRO A 342 -15.52 -13.07 -30.69
CA PRO A 342 -15.87 -12.39 -31.93
C PRO A 342 -14.64 -11.69 -32.54
N PRO A 343 -14.40 -11.81 -33.86
CA PRO A 343 -13.31 -11.13 -34.52
C PRO A 343 -13.48 -9.62 -34.38
N TYR A 344 -12.35 -8.97 -34.18
CA TYR A 344 -12.23 -7.56 -33.87
C TYR A 344 -12.60 -6.66 -35.05
N GLU A 345 -13.52 -5.72 -34.85
CA GLU A 345 -13.92 -4.78 -35.89
C GLU A 345 -13.20 -3.43 -35.70
N PHE A 346 -12.36 -3.05 -36.66
CA PHE A 346 -11.91 -1.67 -36.79
C PHE A 346 -12.99 -0.88 -37.52
N ALA A 347 -13.68 0.03 -36.84
CA ALA A 347 -14.36 1.09 -37.57
C ALA A 347 -13.29 2.07 -38.07
N ARG A 348 -13.05 2.07 -39.39
CA ARG A 348 -12.15 3.02 -40.05
C ARG A 348 -12.64 4.42 -39.70
N LYS A 349 -11.79 5.25 -39.08
CA LYS A 349 -12.08 6.67 -38.84
C LYS A 349 -12.48 7.27 -40.19
N ALA A 350 -13.73 7.73 -40.31
CA ALA A 350 -14.12 8.49 -41.50
C ALA A 350 -13.16 9.69 -41.61
N PRO A 351 -12.63 9.96 -42.81
CA PRO A 351 -11.68 11.05 -43.02
C PRO A 351 -12.28 12.42 -42.66
#